data_AF-A0A161W1B1-F1
#
_entry.id   AF-A0A161W1B1-F1
#
_cell.length_a   1.000
_cell.length_b   1.000
_cell.length_c   1.000
_cell.angle_alpha   90.00
_cell.angle_beta   90.00
_cell.angle_gamma   90.00
#
_symmetry.space_group_name_H-M   'P 1'
#
loop_
_entity.id
_entity.type
_entity.pdbx_description
1 polymer ?
#
loop_
_entity_poly.entity_id
_entity_poly.type
_entity_poly.pdbx_seq_one_letter_code
_entity_poly.pdbx_strand_id
1 'polypeptide(L)'
;MVFKLAFLMHQIVPIFFVCIAIFVIFKHIKWSKVKACISKFSESPSDKVARELIGTVKDFGYIPNHPTYWETMRAAYKLVCESTQVSPETNQALRTLLLSKGVNIR
;
A
#
# COMPACT_ATOMS: atom_id res chain seq x y z
N MET A 1 -25.38 6.73 -39.05
CA MET A 1 -24.60 7.30 -37.91
C MET A 1 -24.68 6.40 -36.66
N VAL A 2 -25.87 5.93 -36.27
CA VAL A 2 -26.10 5.09 -35.07
C VAL A 2 -25.30 3.77 -35.03
N PHE A 3 -25.19 3.05 -36.16
CA PHE A 3 -24.45 1.78 -36.22
C PHE A 3 -22.94 1.90 -35.96
N LYS A 4 -22.30 3.01 -36.36
CA LYS A 4 -20.87 3.25 -36.07
C LYS A 4 -20.63 3.50 -34.58
N LEU A 5 -21.59 4.15 -33.91
CA LEU A 5 -21.51 4.41 -32.47
C LEU A 5 -21.60 3.12 -31.65
N ALA A 6 -22.57 2.25 -31.99
CA ALA A 6 -22.74 0.96 -31.31
C ALA A 6 -21.52 0.04 -31.47
N PHE A 7 -20.92 0.01 -32.67
CA PHE A 7 -19.71 -0.75 -32.92
C PHE A 7 -18.51 -0.23 -32.11
N LEU A 8 -18.33 1.09 -32.01
CA LEU A 8 -17.30 1.70 -31.16
C LEU A 8 -17.51 1.39 -29.67
N MET A 9 -18.75 1.48 -29.17
CA MET A 9 -19.05 1.15 -27.78
C MET A 9 -18.77 -0.33 -27.47
N HIS A 10 -19.05 -1.24 -28.40
CA HIS A 10 -18.76 -2.67 -28.23
C HIS A 10 -17.25 -2.96 -28.08
N GLN A 11 -16.38 -2.16 -28.71
CA GLN A 11 -14.92 -2.31 -28.59
C GLN A 11 -14.35 -1.63 -27.34
N ILE A 12 -14.92 -0.50 -26.90
CA ILE A 12 -14.41 0.27 -25.75
C ILE A 12 -14.74 -0.40 -24.42
N VAL A 13 -15.93 -0.99 -24.31
CA VAL A 13 -16.40 -1.65 -23.08
C VAL A 13 -15.44 -2.76 -22.59
N PRO A 14 -15.00 -3.74 -23.40
CA PRO A 14 -14.06 -4.77 -22.93
C PRO A 14 -12.70 -4.19 -22.56
N ILE A 15 -12.20 -3.17 -23.28
CA ILE A 15 -10.93 -2.50 -22.94
C ILE A 15 -11.02 -1.86 -21.56
N PHE A 16 -12.13 -1.18 -21.26
CA PHE A 16 -12.38 -0.59 -19.94
C PHE A 16 -12.35 -1.64 -18.82
N PHE A 17 -13.01 -2.79 -19.02
CA PHE A 17 -12.97 -3.89 -18.04
C PHE A 17 -11.56 -4.47 -17.85
N VAL A 18 -10.79 -4.62 -18.92
CA VAL A 18 -9.39 -5.07 -18.84
C VAL A 18 -8.54 -4.07 -18.05
N CYS A 19 -8.69 -2.76 -18.30
CA CYS A 19 -7.99 -1.73 -17.53
C CYS A 19 -8.34 -1.77 -16.04
N ILE A 20 -9.62 -1.97 -15.69
CA ILE A 20 -10.05 -2.14 -14.30
C ILE A 20 -9.41 -3.38 -13.67
N ALA A 21 -9.46 -4.53 -14.36
CA ALA A 21 -8.89 -5.77 -13.85
C ALA A 21 -7.39 -5.63 -13.57
N ILE A 22 -6.65 -5.03 -14.50
CA ILE A 22 -5.21 -4.74 -14.34
C ILE A 22 -4.98 -3.85 -13.12
N PHE A 23 -5.77 -2.77 -12.95
CA PHE A 23 -5.65 -1.87 -11.81
C PHE A 23 -5.86 -2.58 -10.46
N VAL A 24 -6.87 -3.45 -10.37
CA VAL A 24 -7.16 -4.24 -9.17
C VAL A 24 -6.01 -5.20 -8.85
N ILE A 25 -5.48 -5.90 -9.86
CA ILE A 25 -4.35 -6.82 -9.71
C ILE A 25 -3.10 -6.06 -9.21
N PHE A 26 -2.77 -4.91 -9.81
CA PHE A 26 -1.64 -4.09 -9.37
C PHE A 26 -1.77 -3.65 -7.91
N LYS A 27 -2.97 -3.23 -7.48
CA LYS A 27 -3.23 -2.90 -6.07
C LYS A 27 -2.99 -4.10 -5.17
N HIS A 28 -3.46 -5.27 -5.57
CA HIS A 28 -3.32 -6.47 -4.76
C HIS A 28 -1.85 -6.90 -4.60
N ILE A 29 -1.07 -6.86 -5.68
CA ILE A 29 0.36 -7.16 -5.67
C ILE A 29 1.11 -6.21 -4.74
N LYS A 30 0.89 -4.90 -4.89
CA LYS A 30 1.59 -3.93 -4.04
C LYS A 30 1.20 -4.10 -2.56
N TRP A 31 -0.05 -4.47 -2.26
CA TRP A 31 -0.49 -4.73 -0.89
C TRP A 31 0.16 -5.98 -0.29
N SER A 32 0.32 -7.02 -1.12
CA SER A 32 1.03 -8.23 -0.73
C SER A 32 2.49 -7.94 -0.33
N LYS A 33 3.17 -7.06 -1.07
CA LYS A 33 4.53 -6.61 -0.73
C LYS A 33 4.62 -5.92 0.63
N VAL A 34 3.65 -5.05 0.95
CA VAL A 34 3.59 -4.41 2.28
C VAL A 34 3.46 -5.47 3.36
N LYS A 35 2.52 -6.42 3.21
CA LYS A 35 2.34 -7.51 4.17
C LYS A 35 3.60 -8.36 4.34
N ALA A 36 4.29 -8.67 3.25
CA ALA A 36 5.55 -9.40 3.29
C ALA A 36 6.63 -8.65 4.07
N CYS A 37 6.75 -7.33 3.89
CA CYS A 37 7.68 -6.50 4.68
C CYS A 37 7.31 -6.48 6.17
N ILE A 38 6.03 -6.41 6.50
CA ILE A 38 5.56 -6.47 7.89
C ILE A 38 5.88 -7.82 8.52
N SER A 39 5.62 -8.93 7.82
CA SER A 39 5.94 -10.29 8.29
C SER A 39 7.45 -10.43 8.52
N LYS A 40 8.25 -10.02 7.55
CA LYS A 40 9.72 -10.02 7.64
C LYS A 40 10.23 -9.19 8.82
N PHE A 41 9.60 -8.04 9.08
CA PHE A 41 9.94 -7.22 10.24
C PHE A 41 9.58 -7.92 11.55
N SER A 42 8.45 -8.61 11.61
CA SER A 42 8.03 -9.38 12.79
C SER A 42 8.98 -10.55 13.09
N GLU A 43 9.57 -11.17 12.07
CA GLU A 43 10.52 -12.27 12.22
C GLU A 43 11.94 -11.79 12.54
N SER A 44 12.36 -10.67 11.93
CA SER A 44 13.70 -10.12 12.06
C SER A 44 13.66 -8.58 12.11
N PRO A 45 13.34 -8.01 13.28
CA PRO A 45 13.22 -6.56 13.42
C PRO A 45 14.59 -5.90 13.23
N SER A 46 14.71 -5.01 12.27
CA SER A 46 15.93 -4.24 12.03
C SER A 46 15.62 -2.93 11.32
N ASP A 47 16.49 -1.93 11.50
CA ASP A 47 16.36 -0.64 10.83
C ASP A 47 16.32 -0.78 9.29
N LYS A 48 17.08 -1.73 8.73
CA LYS A 48 17.08 -2.04 7.29
C LYS A 48 15.69 -2.46 6.81
N VAL A 49 15.02 -3.37 7.53
CA VAL A 49 13.69 -3.86 7.15
C VAL A 49 12.63 -2.78 7.37
N ALA A 50 12.75 -1.95 8.41
CA ALA A 50 11.88 -0.80 8.60
C ALA A 50 11.99 0.22 7.45
N ARG A 51 13.20 0.48 6.94
CA ARG A 51 13.40 1.31 5.73
C ARG A 51 12.82 0.70 4.47
N GLU A 52 12.92 -0.63 4.31
CA GLU A 52 12.29 -1.37 3.21
C GLU A 52 10.75 -1.24 3.26
N LEU A 53 10.17 -1.33 4.46
CA LEU A 53 8.75 -1.08 4.68
C LEU A 53 8.36 0.35 4.29
N ILE A 54 9.11 1.37 4.73
CA ILE A 54 8.89 2.77 4.35
C ILE A 54 8.90 2.94 2.83
N GLY A 55 9.90 2.37 2.14
CA GLY A 55 9.98 2.40 0.68
C GLY A 55 8.75 1.77 0.02
N THR A 56 8.35 0.59 0.50
CA THR A 56 7.18 -0.13 -0.03
C THR A 56 5.88 0.65 0.17
N VAL A 57 5.70 1.27 1.35
CA VAL A 57 4.52 2.11 1.65
C VAL A 57 4.53 3.39 0.81
N LYS A 58 5.70 3.98 0.55
CA LYS A 58 5.86 5.15 -0.31
C LYS A 58 5.45 4.82 -1.75
N ASP A 59 5.90 3.69 -2.28
CA ASP A 59 5.60 3.20 -3.64
C ASP A 59 4.15 2.75 -3.83
N PHE A 60 3.46 2.44 -2.73
CA PHE A 60 2.03 2.14 -2.74
C PHE A 60 1.21 3.34 -3.24
N GLY A 61 1.71 4.57 -3.02
CA GLY A 61 1.14 5.82 -3.55
C GLY A 61 -0.13 6.26 -2.82
N TYR A 62 -1.12 5.38 -2.71
CA TYR A 62 -2.40 5.64 -2.07
C TYR A 62 -2.85 4.43 -1.23
N ILE A 63 -3.23 4.67 0.02
CA ILE A 63 -3.80 3.64 0.90
C ILE A 63 -5.34 3.70 0.77
N PRO A 64 -6.01 2.62 0.32
CA PRO A 64 -7.46 2.56 0.28
C PRO A 64 -8.10 3.00 1.59
N ASN A 65 -9.18 3.76 1.49
CA ASN A 65 -10.03 4.10 2.61
C ASN A 65 -10.86 2.87 3.03
N HIS A 66 -10.18 1.89 3.64
CA HIS A 66 -10.79 0.68 4.12
C HIS A 66 -10.11 0.26 5.42
N PRO A 67 -10.88 -0.06 6.50
CA PRO A 67 -10.35 -0.27 7.84
C PRO A 67 -9.16 -1.24 7.89
N THR A 68 -9.26 -2.38 7.19
CA THR A 68 -8.19 -3.39 7.14
C THR A 68 -6.83 -2.82 6.75
N TYR A 69 -6.77 -1.87 5.81
CA TYR A 69 -5.51 -1.30 5.35
C TYR A 69 -4.92 -0.39 6.42
N TRP A 70 -5.76 0.42 7.06
CA TRP A 70 -5.33 1.36 8.08
C TRP A 70 -4.93 0.66 9.38
N GLU A 71 -5.67 -0.37 9.79
CA GLU A 71 -5.32 -1.21 10.96
C GLU A 71 -3.99 -1.94 10.72
N THR A 72 -3.78 -2.49 9.51
CA THR A 72 -2.50 -3.13 9.17
C THR A 72 -1.33 -2.14 9.27
N MET A 73 -1.51 -0.90 8.80
CA MET A 73 -0.48 0.14 8.88
C MET A 73 -0.22 0.61 10.31
N ARG A 74 -1.27 0.73 11.13
CA ARG A 74 -1.14 1.03 12.57
C ARG A 74 -0.41 -0.09 13.30
N ALA A 75 -0.76 -1.35 13.04
CA ALA A 75 -0.07 -2.50 13.60
C ALA A 75 1.41 -2.51 13.19
N ALA A 76 1.71 -2.24 11.91
CA ALA A 76 3.08 -2.14 11.43
C ALA A 76 3.87 -1.02 12.14
N TYR A 77 3.26 0.16 12.29
CA TYR A 77 3.87 1.26 13.01
C TYR A 77 4.15 0.92 14.48
N LYS A 78 3.18 0.29 15.15
CA LYS A 78 3.32 -0.16 16.54
C LYS A 78 4.48 -1.15 16.69
N LEU A 79 4.56 -2.15 15.81
CA LEU A 79 5.66 -3.12 15.78
C LEU A 79 7.02 -2.43 15.62
N VAL A 80 7.11 -1.45 14.70
CA VAL A 80 8.35 -0.69 14.47
C VAL A 80 8.70 0.17 15.67
N CYS A 81 7.71 0.79 16.32
CA CYS A 81 7.91 1.68 17.45
C CYS A 81 8.30 0.93 18.74
N GLU A 82 7.82 -0.29 18.92
CA GLU A 82 8.17 -1.16 20.07
C GLU A 82 9.54 -1.83 19.90
N SER A 83 10.13 -1.79 18.70
CA SER A 83 11.42 -2.38 18.43
C SER A 83 12.57 -1.50 18.92
N THR A 84 13.47 -2.07 19.73
CA THR A 84 14.73 -1.43 20.12
C THR A 84 15.80 -1.44 19.03
N GLN A 85 15.55 -2.17 17.93
CA GLN A 85 16.50 -2.32 16.80
C GLN A 85 16.25 -1.31 15.67
N VAL A 86 15.28 -0.40 15.84
CA VAL A 86 14.96 0.63 14.86
C VAL A 86 15.36 1.99 15.43
N SER A 87 16.03 2.77 14.59
CA SER A 87 16.45 4.11 14.97
C SER A 87 15.24 5.05 15.14
N PRO A 88 15.32 6.03 16.07
CA PRO A 88 14.27 7.04 16.22
C PRO A 88 13.93 7.77 14.92
N GLU A 89 14.94 8.04 14.08
CA GLU A 89 14.78 8.69 12.78
C GLU A 89 13.93 7.86 11.82
N THR A 90 14.18 6.55 11.73
CA THR A 90 13.38 5.63 10.90
C THR A 90 11.94 5.54 11.40
N ASN A 91 11.74 5.49 12.71
CA ASN A 91 10.41 5.49 13.31
C ASN A 91 9.64 6.79 12.98
N GLN A 92 10.29 7.95 13.14
CA GLN A 92 9.71 9.24 12.80
C GLN A 92 9.40 9.38 11.29
N ALA A 93 10.25 8.84 10.43
CA ALA A 93 10.03 8.81 8.98
C ALA A 93 8.79 7.97 8.62
N LEU A 94 8.64 6.79 9.23
CA LEU A 94 7.45 5.96 9.04
C LEU A 94 6.19 6.67 9.55
N ARG A 95 6.25 7.28 10.74
CA ARG A 95 5.13 8.06 11.30
C ARG A 95 4.68 9.18 10.36
N THR A 96 5.63 9.97 9.86
CA THR A 96 5.37 11.09 8.96
C THR A 96 4.77 10.61 7.64
N LEU A 97 5.30 9.52 7.09
CA LEU A 97 4.76 8.90 5.89
C LEU A 97 3.31 8.45 6.09
N LEU A 98 3.02 7.72 7.16
CA LEU A 98 1.66 7.21 7.44
C LEU A 98 0.65 8.35 7.65
N LEU A 99 1.02 9.41 8.37
CA LEU A 99 0.19 10.61 8.52
C LEU A 99 -0.05 11.28 7.16
N SER A 100 0.96 11.39 6.30
CA SER A 100 0.81 11.94 4.94
C SER A 100 -0.14 11.13 4.06
N LYS A 101 -0.38 9.85 4.41
CA LYS A 101 -1.32 8.94 3.73
C LYS A 101 -2.70 8.90 4.40
N GLY A 102 -2.94 9.72 5.43
CA GLY A 102 -4.20 9.80 6.15
C GLY A 102 -4.41 8.70 7.19
N VAL A 103 -3.38 7.91 7.52
CA VAL A 103 -3.46 6.93 8.60
C VAL A 103 -3.32 7.67 9.93
N ASN A 104 -4.38 7.70 10.73
CA ASN A 104 -4.32 8.23 12.09
C ASN A 104 -3.53 7.25 12.98
N ILE A 105 -2.55 7.76 13.72
CA ILE A 105 -1.59 7.00 14.54
C ILE A 105 -1.87 7.24 16.04
N ARG A 106 -3.02 7.82 16.38
CA ARG A 106 -3.50 7.90 17.77
C ARG A 106 -3.95 6.54 18.28
#